data_AF-A0A1W0A273-F1
#
_entry.id   AF-A0A1W0A273-F1
#
_cell.length_a   1.000
_cell.length_b   1.000
_cell.length_c   1.000
_cell.angle_alpha   90.00
_cell.angle_beta   90.00
_cell.angle_gamma   90.00
#
_symmetry.space_group_name_H-M   'P 1'
#
loop_
_entity.id
_entity.type
_entity.pdbx_description
1 polymer ?
#
loop_
_entity_poly.entity_id
_entity_poly.type
_entity_poly.pdbx_seq_one_letter_code
_entity_poly.pdbx_strand_id
1 'polypeptide(L)'
;MQILALYYIGSLKDMDELVFNVAVEKGDYGFGIYFIGNELGRVIVEGFVPADDGTAGPAELLGCIEPDDVLEKINGVDISTLQVAQVIDLLRNAPKGLNGLTFRRLQELEQDKEIVPTKLFGGLKGNKGSNLKSPLWWSEFHRLKALELQRWETANVSEAEFCDLLYNASHNKQKSYLRHEFPTLMQHYQEQFQVWPQPLQCCEMTAYSSNVRSAQPTVIEPTPCLTTLLGVLRLRFESSVLILMPANEVQLPRICFDDEYRVRVLELEKFVHTQELESECNQFVSKMEDFHGTVKSVLEIMEAQAKRIELEKLKAIGQRNRVDNEIENRNRQKLMLEVLIKEKQTELERYCQQFNSLVKIEDEQQQLIEKLGNNEA
;
A
#
# COMPACT_ATOMS: atom_id res chain seq x y z
N MET A 1 33.54 25.87 -43.16
CA MET A 1 32.17 25.32 -43.32
C MET A 1 32.31 23.81 -43.46
N GLN A 2 31.88 22.91 -42.59
CA GLN A 2 31.02 22.92 -41.40
C GLN A 2 31.59 21.90 -40.37
N ILE A 3 31.75 22.33 -39.11
CA ILE A 3 31.40 21.66 -37.82
C ILE A 3 31.51 20.12 -37.79
N LEU A 4 32.57 19.51 -37.24
CA LEU A 4 32.78 19.09 -35.83
C LEU A 4 31.68 18.19 -35.20
N ALA A 5 31.92 16.87 -35.17
CA ALA A 5 31.58 15.97 -34.05
C ALA A 5 32.40 14.66 -34.11
N LEU A 6 33.72 14.76 -33.93
CA LEU A 6 34.45 13.73 -33.20
C LEU A 6 34.36 14.11 -31.73
N TYR A 7 33.45 13.52 -30.95
CA TYR A 7 33.52 13.56 -29.50
C TYR A 7 32.98 12.26 -28.88
N TYR A 8 33.88 11.58 -28.18
CA TYR A 8 33.65 10.79 -26.98
C TYR A 8 33.05 9.37 -27.09
N ILE A 9 33.98 8.40 -27.09
CA ILE A 9 33.88 7.20 -26.26
C ILE A 9 33.63 7.67 -24.82
N GLY A 10 32.45 7.36 -24.29
CA GLY A 10 32.03 7.78 -22.96
C GLY A 10 31.07 6.78 -22.34
N SER A 11 31.66 5.73 -21.75
CA SER A 11 31.12 4.90 -20.66
C SER A 11 29.89 4.00 -20.93
N LEU A 12 30.18 2.71 -21.15
CA LEU A 12 29.63 1.68 -20.28
C LEU A 12 29.74 2.19 -18.83
N LYS A 13 28.61 2.46 -18.19
CA LYS A 13 28.42 2.77 -16.77
C LYS A 13 26.94 2.56 -16.49
N ASP A 14 26.48 1.85 -15.49
CA ASP A 14 27.05 0.83 -14.61
C ASP A 14 25.81 -0.03 -14.34
N MET A 15 25.78 -1.27 -14.83
CA MET A 15 24.78 -2.22 -14.34
C MET A 15 25.28 -2.61 -12.95
N ASP A 16 24.62 -2.11 -11.90
CA ASP A 16 24.92 -2.57 -10.55
C ASP A 16 24.51 -4.05 -10.46
N GLU A 17 25.50 -4.94 -10.62
CA GLU A 17 25.34 -6.35 -10.35
C GLU A 17 25.23 -6.54 -8.84
N LEU A 18 24.00 -6.74 -8.34
CA LEU A 18 23.80 -7.09 -6.94
C LEU A 18 24.13 -8.57 -6.75
N VAL A 19 25.29 -8.84 -6.17
CA VAL A 19 25.67 -10.19 -5.71
C VAL A 19 25.38 -10.31 -4.23
N PHE A 20 24.52 -11.25 -3.85
CA PHE A 20 24.09 -11.44 -2.46
C PHE A 20 24.03 -12.92 -2.08
N ASN A 21 24.31 -13.21 -0.81
CA ASN A 21 24.27 -14.57 -0.26
C ASN A 21 23.01 -14.75 0.60
N VAL A 22 22.33 -15.88 0.39
CA VAL A 22 21.12 -16.27 1.10
C VAL A 22 21.35 -17.62 1.76
N ALA A 23 21.09 -17.69 3.07
CA ALA A 23 21.00 -18.95 3.78
C ALA A 23 19.63 -19.58 3.51
N VAL A 24 19.60 -20.67 2.74
CA VAL A 24 18.38 -21.42 2.40
C VAL A 24 18.44 -22.77 3.09
N GLU A 25 17.37 -23.12 3.81
CA GLU A 25 17.26 -24.43 4.45
C GLU A 25 16.86 -25.50 3.44
N LYS A 26 17.61 -26.60 3.40
CA LYS A 26 17.30 -27.79 2.61
C LYS A 26 16.55 -28.80 3.47
N GLY A 27 15.26 -28.96 3.20
CA GLY A 27 14.41 -29.96 3.83
C GLY A 27 14.47 -31.33 3.13
N ASP A 28 13.54 -32.20 3.47
CA ASP A 28 13.42 -33.53 2.86
C ASP A 28 13.03 -33.49 1.38
N TYR A 29 12.34 -32.43 0.97
CA TYR A 29 11.91 -32.19 -0.41
C TYR A 29 12.83 -31.22 -1.19
N GLY A 30 14.01 -30.91 -0.64
CA GLY A 30 14.99 -30.02 -1.27
C GLY A 30 14.89 -28.56 -0.79
N PHE A 31 15.24 -27.64 -1.68
CA PHE A 31 15.32 -26.20 -1.37
C PHE A 31 14.01 -25.43 -1.57
N GLY A 32 13.00 -26.04 -2.21
CA GLY A 32 11.75 -25.34 -2.54
C GLY A 32 11.89 -24.26 -3.62
N ILE A 33 12.89 -24.38 -4.48
CA ILE A 33 13.19 -23.46 -5.60
C ILE A 33 13.29 -24.27 -6.89
N TYR A 34 12.64 -23.80 -7.96
CA TYR A 34 12.81 -24.32 -9.30
C TYR A 34 14.00 -23.64 -9.98
N PHE A 35 14.97 -24.45 -10.42
CA PHE A 35 16.15 -23.98 -11.12
C PHE A 35 16.12 -24.45 -12.57
N ILE A 36 16.40 -23.53 -13.50
CA ILE A 36 16.53 -23.83 -14.92
C ILE A 36 17.83 -23.28 -15.49
N GLY A 37 18.31 -23.89 -16.58
CA GLY A 37 19.41 -23.33 -17.35
C GLY A 37 18.90 -22.29 -18.34
N ASN A 38 19.50 -21.11 -18.37
CA ASN A 38 19.22 -20.11 -19.40
C ASN A 38 20.00 -20.39 -20.70
N GLU A 39 19.75 -19.60 -21.75
CA GLU A 39 20.40 -19.73 -23.06
C GLU A 39 21.94 -19.54 -23.00
N LEU A 40 22.43 -18.90 -21.94
CA LEU A 40 23.86 -18.70 -21.67
C LEU A 40 24.48 -19.84 -20.85
N GLY A 41 23.73 -20.91 -20.57
CA GLY A 41 24.19 -22.07 -19.79
C GLY A 41 24.32 -21.81 -18.29
N ARG A 42 23.81 -20.68 -17.79
CA ARG A 42 23.80 -20.35 -16.35
C ARG A 42 22.52 -20.85 -15.70
N VAL A 43 22.60 -21.19 -14.42
CA VAL A 43 21.43 -21.62 -13.64
C VAL A 43 20.72 -20.40 -13.08
N ILE A 44 19.43 -20.27 -13.36
CA ILE A 44 18.56 -19.18 -12.89
C ILE A 44 17.37 -19.73 -12.09
N VAL A 45 16.75 -18.86 -11.31
CA VAL A 45 15.51 -19.17 -10.57
C VAL A 45 14.31 -19.02 -11.50
N GLU A 46 13.58 -20.11 -11.74
CA GLU A 46 12.32 -20.07 -12.50
C GLU A 46 11.13 -19.69 -11.61
N GLY A 47 11.16 -20.15 -10.35
CA GLY A 47 10.08 -19.93 -9.40
C GLY A 47 10.26 -20.73 -8.12
N PHE A 48 9.21 -20.80 -7.31
CA PHE A 48 9.24 -21.42 -5.99
C PHE A 48 8.23 -22.57 -5.89
N VAL A 49 8.54 -23.56 -5.05
CA VAL A 49 7.63 -24.66 -4.74
C VAL A 49 6.64 -24.18 -3.68
N PRO A 50 5.32 -24.14 -3.96
CA PRO A 50 4.33 -23.75 -2.96
C PRO A 50 4.23 -24.80 -1.86
N ALA A 51 3.75 -24.38 -0.67
CA ALA A 51 3.45 -25.29 0.42
C ALA A 51 2.20 -26.14 0.13
N ASP A 52 1.99 -27.21 0.90
CA ASP A 52 0.89 -28.17 0.72
C ASP A 52 -0.52 -27.53 0.81
N ASP A 53 -0.63 -26.38 1.46
CA ASP A 53 -1.84 -25.57 1.61
C ASP A 53 -2.03 -24.51 0.49
N GLY A 54 -1.13 -24.50 -0.50
CA GLY A 54 -1.12 -23.53 -1.60
C GLY A 54 -0.51 -22.17 -1.24
N THR A 55 0.03 -22.01 -0.03
CA THR A 55 0.70 -20.78 0.38
C THR A 55 2.16 -20.72 -0.11
N ALA A 56 2.79 -19.55 0.01
CA ALA A 56 4.17 -19.34 -0.40
C ALA A 56 5.13 -20.31 0.32
N GLY A 57 6.02 -20.94 -0.45
CA GLY A 57 6.96 -21.92 0.09
C GLY A 57 8.03 -21.30 1.00
N PRO A 58 8.78 -22.11 1.77
CA PRO A 58 9.80 -21.61 2.71
C PRO A 58 10.85 -20.71 2.05
N ALA A 59 11.26 -21.03 0.81
CA ALA A 59 12.22 -20.23 0.06
C ALA A 59 11.62 -18.93 -0.49
N GLU A 60 10.34 -18.94 -0.84
CA GLU A 60 9.60 -17.75 -1.28
C GLU A 60 9.35 -16.78 -0.12
N LEU A 61 9.00 -17.31 1.05
CA LEU A 61 8.78 -16.54 2.29
C LEU A 61 10.04 -15.81 2.79
N LEU A 62 11.25 -16.24 2.38
CA LEU A 62 12.47 -15.49 2.66
C LEU A 62 12.49 -14.12 1.98
N GLY A 63 11.75 -13.96 0.87
CA GLY A 63 11.54 -12.68 0.17
C GLY A 63 12.80 -12.02 -0.39
N CYS A 64 13.92 -12.75 -0.42
CA CYS A 64 15.22 -12.24 -0.85
C CYS A 64 15.63 -12.71 -2.25
N ILE A 65 15.07 -13.83 -2.71
CA ILE A 65 15.31 -14.42 -4.02
C ILE A 65 14.12 -14.07 -4.91
N GLU A 66 14.37 -13.68 -6.16
CA GLU A 66 13.36 -13.40 -7.18
C GLU A 66 13.55 -14.32 -8.39
N PRO A 67 12.51 -14.56 -9.21
CA PRO A 67 12.69 -15.18 -10.52
C PRO A 67 13.75 -14.42 -11.33
N ASP A 68 14.44 -15.15 -12.21
CA ASP A 68 15.56 -14.69 -13.03
C ASP A 68 16.88 -14.37 -12.29
N ASP A 69 16.92 -14.49 -10.96
CA ASP A 69 18.18 -14.45 -10.21
C ASP A 69 19.13 -15.55 -10.68
N VAL A 70 20.37 -15.18 -10.98
CA VAL A 70 21.40 -16.11 -11.47
C VAL A 70 22.14 -16.72 -10.29
N LEU A 71 22.13 -18.04 -10.15
CA LEU A 71 22.91 -18.73 -9.13
C LEU A 71 24.39 -18.73 -9.51
N GLU A 72 25.24 -18.16 -8.65
CA GLU A 72 26.69 -18.09 -8.84
C GLU A 72 27.47 -19.07 -7.98
N LYS A 73 27.04 -19.29 -6.73
CA LYS A 73 27.78 -20.13 -5.77
C LYS A 73 26.86 -20.96 -4.91
N ILE A 74 27.32 -22.17 -4.59
CA ILE A 74 26.66 -23.09 -3.65
C ILE A 74 27.64 -23.38 -2.52
N ASN A 75 27.30 -23.00 -1.29
CA ASN A 75 28.15 -23.16 -0.09
C ASN A 75 29.57 -22.61 -0.27
N GLY A 76 29.69 -21.48 -0.98
CA GLY A 76 30.98 -20.83 -1.27
C GLY A 76 31.74 -21.41 -2.48
N VAL A 77 31.28 -22.51 -3.06
CA VAL A 77 31.85 -23.07 -4.31
C VAL A 77 31.27 -22.34 -5.50
N ASP A 78 32.12 -21.73 -6.32
CA ASP A 78 31.74 -21.08 -7.57
C ASP A 78 31.30 -22.11 -8.61
N ILE A 79 30.10 -21.91 -9.16
CA ILE A 79 29.47 -22.79 -10.14
C ILE A 79 29.39 -22.18 -11.53
N SER A 80 29.88 -20.95 -11.72
CA SER A 80 29.79 -20.21 -12.99
C SER A 80 30.42 -20.89 -14.20
N THR A 81 31.34 -21.84 -13.97
CA THR A 81 32.06 -22.60 -15.01
C THR A 81 31.55 -24.02 -15.19
N LEU A 82 30.60 -24.45 -14.37
CA LEU A 82 30.08 -25.82 -14.37
C LEU A 82 28.90 -25.95 -15.34
N GLN A 83 28.71 -27.16 -15.88
CA GLN A 83 27.51 -27.44 -16.68
C GLN A 83 26.27 -27.52 -15.78
N VAL A 84 25.11 -27.10 -16.30
CA VAL A 84 23.83 -27.10 -15.57
C VAL A 84 23.57 -28.45 -14.87
N ALA A 85 23.83 -29.58 -15.53
CA ALA A 85 23.66 -30.90 -14.92
C ALA A 85 24.52 -31.11 -13.65
N GLN A 86 25.78 -30.67 -13.68
CA GLN A 86 26.69 -30.76 -12.54
C GLN A 86 26.25 -29.85 -11.39
N VAL A 87 25.71 -28.66 -11.72
CA VAL A 87 25.14 -27.74 -10.73
C VAL A 87 23.92 -28.36 -10.04
N ILE A 88 23.02 -28.97 -10.80
CA ILE A 88 21.85 -29.67 -10.25
C ILE A 88 22.28 -30.83 -9.35
N ASP A 89 23.31 -31.58 -9.72
CA ASP A 89 23.87 -32.64 -8.88
C ASP A 89 24.47 -32.08 -7.57
N LEU A 90 25.14 -30.93 -7.61
CA LEU A 90 25.63 -30.24 -6.41
C LEU A 90 24.48 -29.80 -5.50
N LEU A 91 23.39 -29.24 -6.05
CA LEU A 91 22.20 -28.87 -5.28
C LEU A 91 21.53 -30.09 -4.64
N ARG A 92 21.45 -31.22 -5.37
CA ARG A 92 20.90 -32.48 -4.85
C ARG A 92 21.77 -33.06 -3.73
N ASN A 93 23.08 -33.00 -3.88
CA ASN A 93 24.05 -33.54 -2.92
C ASN A 93 24.37 -32.59 -1.75
N ALA A 94 23.89 -31.35 -1.77
CA ALA A 94 24.04 -30.41 -0.66
C ALA A 94 23.48 -30.99 0.66
N PRO A 95 24.13 -30.73 1.81
CA PRO A 95 23.67 -31.25 3.10
C PRO A 95 22.25 -30.77 3.43
N LYS A 96 21.50 -31.58 4.19
CA LYS A 96 20.23 -31.14 4.79
C LYS A 96 20.51 -30.05 5.83
N GLY A 97 19.59 -29.09 5.98
CA GLY A 97 19.76 -27.93 6.85
C GLY A 97 20.21 -26.67 6.09
N LEU A 98 20.77 -25.70 6.80
CA LEU A 98 21.13 -24.39 6.23
C LEU A 98 22.30 -24.48 5.24
N ASN A 99 22.07 -24.00 4.02
CA ASN A 99 23.08 -23.88 2.96
C ASN A 99 23.17 -22.42 2.49
N GLY A 100 24.37 -21.96 2.15
CA GLY A 100 24.58 -20.60 1.63
C GLY A 100 24.59 -20.58 0.10
N LEU A 101 23.53 -20.05 -0.52
CA LEU A 101 23.43 -19.88 -1.96
C LEU A 101 23.72 -18.43 -2.33
N THR A 102 24.59 -18.18 -3.31
CA THR A 102 24.92 -16.82 -3.76
C THR A 102 24.28 -16.56 -5.12
N PHE A 103 23.54 -15.47 -5.22
CA PHE A 103 22.80 -15.06 -6.41
C PHE A 103 23.33 -13.73 -6.94
N ARG A 104 23.20 -13.54 -8.25
CA ARG A 104 23.42 -12.28 -8.96
C ARG A 104 22.10 -11.82 -9.56
N ARG A 105 21.67 -10.61 -9.21
CA ARG A 105 20.53 -9.93 -9.83
C ARG A 105 21.01 -8.82 -10.76
N LEU A 106 20.45 -8.77 -11.97
CA LEU A 106 20.60 -7.62 -12.85
C LEU A 106 19.60 -6.55 -12.41
N GLN A 107 20.09 -5.41 -11.94
CA GLN A 107 19.22 -4.29 -11.62
C GLN A 107 19.16 -3.35 -12.84
N GLU A 108 18.03 -3.32 -13.54
CA GLU A 108 17.78 -2.26 -14.51
C GLU A 108 17.64 -0.95 -13.72
N LEU A 109 18.54 0.01 -13.99
CA LEU A 109 18.30 1.39 -13.62
C LEU A 109 17.07 1.85 -14.40
N GLU A 110 15.93 1.98 -13.73
CA GLU A 110 14.83 2.78 -14.25
C GLU A 110 15.38 4.18 -14.49
N GLN A 111 15.63 4.52 -15.76
CA GLN A 111 15.94 5.88 -16.17
C GLN A 111 14.79 6.79 -15.73
N ASP A 112 15.15 7.86 -15.03
CA ASP A 112 14.32 9.00 -14.68
C ASP A 112 13.32 9.34 -15.80
N LYS A 113 12.07 8.88 -15.67
CA LYS A 113 10.96 9.52 -16.39
C LYS A 113 10.66 10.81 -15.65
N GLU A 114 11.10 11.92 -16.25
CA GLU A 114 10.79 13.30 -15.89
C GLU A 114 9.46 13.46 -15.15
N ILE A 115 9.56 13.61 -13.82
CA ILE A 115 8.57 14.38 -13.06
C ILE A 115 8.94 15.84 -13.29
N VAL A 116 8.21 16.51 -14.18
CA VAL A 116 8.33 17.95 -14.39
C VAL A 116 8.09 18.66 -13.04
N PRO A 117 8.91 19.65 -12.67
CA PRO A 117 9.04 20.06 -11.27
C PRO A 117 7.98 21.09 -10.90
N THR A 118 7.45 21.02 -9.68
CA THR A 118 7.07 22.24 -8.96
C THR A 118 7.56 22.16 -7.53
N LYS A 119 8.61 22.93 -7.29
CA LYS A 119 9.20 23.21 -5.99
C LYS A 119 8.11 23.73 -5.05
N LEU A 120 7.92 23.05 -3.92
CA LEU A 120 7.61 23.67 -2.64
C LEU A 120 7.98 22.65 -1.57
N PHE A 121 9.22 22.66 -1.11
CA PHE A 121 9.60 22.57 0.30
C PHE A 121 11.12 22.74 0.35
N GLY A 122 11.52 24.00 0.39
CA GLY A 122 12.88 24.37 0.73
C GLY A 122 13.11 24.16 2.21
N GLY A 123 14.23 23.51 2.52
CA GLY A 123 14.98 23.70 3.75
C GLY A 123 14.42 22.97 4.97
N LEU A 124 15.17 21.98 5.45
CA LEU A 124 15.86 22.09 6.74
C LEU A 124 17.00 21.07 6.76
N LYS A 125 18.23 21.60 6.90
CA LYS A 125 19.45 20.83 7.18
C LYS A 125 19.32 20.15 8.54
N GLY A 126 19.64 18.85 8.55
CA GLY A 126 20.23 18.04 9.63
C GLY A 126 19.78 18.27 11.07
N ASN A 127 19.17 17.25 11.69
CA ASN A 127 19.74 16.63 12.88
C ASN A 127 19.08 15.27 13.18
N LYS A 128 19.80 14.48 13.99
CA LYS A 128 19.58 13.09 14.38
C LYS A 128 18.16 12.71 14.83
N GLY A 129 17.74 11.50 14.44
CA GLY A 129 16.91 10.57 15.22
C GLY A 129 15.46 10.97 15.49
N SER A 130 14.54 10.44 14.68
CA SER A 130 13.26 9.93 15.20
C SER A 130 12.52 9.13 14.12
N ASN A 131 12.27 7.86 14.45
CA ASN A 131 11.10 7.05 14.10
C ASN A 131 10.10 7.74 13.14
N LEU A 132 10.17 7.44 11.84
CA LEU A 132 9.12 7.78 10.89
C LEU A 132 7.92 6.86 11.16
N LYS A 133 7.20 7.16 12.24
CA LYS A 133 5.87 6.60 12.47
C LYS A 133 4.98 7.10 11.34
N SER A 134 4.31 6.17 10.66
CA SER A 134 3.17 6.50 9.79
C SER A 134 2.28 7.51 10.53
N PRO A 135 1.74 8.54 9.84
CA PRO A 135 0.94 9.58 10.46
C PRO A 135 -0.07 9.00 11.47
N LEU A 136 -0.28 9.62 12.64
CA LEU A 136 -1.13 9.05 13.69
C LEU A 136 -2.55 8.71 13.19
N TRP A 137 -3.09 9.49 12.25
CA TRP A 137 -4.38 9.24 11.61
C TRP A 137 -4.44 7.90 10.85
N TRP A 138 -3.30 7.40 10.35
CA TRP A 138 -3.19 6.12 9.65
C TRP A 138 -3.51 4.95 10.58
N SER A 139 -3.03 5.02 11.83
CA SER A 139 -3.33 4.00 12.83
C SER A 139 -4.81 4.01 13.25
N GLU A 140 -5.43 5.19 13.31
CA GLU A 140 -6.86 5.34 13.56
C GLU A 140 -7.71 4.82 12.40
N PHE A 141 -7.29 5.05 11.15
CA PHE A 141 -7.96 4.52 9.96
C PHE A 141 -7.99 2.99 9.94
N HIS A 142 -6.85 2.32 10.16
CA HIS A 142 -6.81 0.86 10.22
C HIS A 142 -7.66 0.30 11.36
N ARG A 143 -7.74 1.01 12.50
CA ARG A 143 -8.61 0.64 13.61
C ARG A 143 -10.10 0.77 13.26
N LEU A 144 -10.49 1.85 12.57
CA LEU A 144 -11.86 2.05 12.09
C LEU A 144 -12.24 1.03 11.01
N LYS A 145 -11.34 0.77 10.06
CA LYS A 145 -11.50 -0.25 9.01
C LYS A 145 -11.66 -1.65 9.60
N ALA A 146 -10.91 -1.98 10.64
CA ALA A 146 -11.06 -3.27 11.34
C ALA A 146 -12.43 -3.41 12.05
N LEU A 147 -12.98 -2.31 12.57
CA LEU A 147 -14.30 -2.30 13.21
C LEU A 147 -15.45 -2.40 12.21
N GLU A 148 -15.29 -1.83 11.01
CA GLU A 148 -16.31 -1.76 9.96
C GLU A 148 -15.91 -2.59 8.72
N LEU A 149 -15.21 -3.71 8.94
CA LEU A 149 -14.61 -4.53 7.88
C LEU A 149 -15.61 -5.02 6.84
N GLN A 150 -16.79 -5.46 7.29
CA GLN A 150 -17.88 -5.91 6.42
C GLN A 150 -18.37 -4.80 5.48
N ARG A 151 -18.49 -3.57 5.99
CA ARG A 151 -18.91 -2.41 5.18
C ARG A 151 -17.80 -1.96 4.23
N TRP A 152 -16.55 -2.04 4.67
CA TRP A 152 -15.37 -1.75 3.85
C TRP A 152 -15.29 -2.67 2.62
N GLU A 153 -15.39 -3.98 2.82
CA GLU A 153 -15.29 -4.98 1.73
C GLU A 153 -16.40 -4.82 0.69
N THR A 154 -17.59 -4.37 1.11
CA THR A 154 -18.72 -4.13 0.19
C THR A 154 -18.67 -2.80 -0.54
N ALA A 155 -17.91 -1.82 -0.04
CA ALA A 155 -17.99 -0.45 -0.54
C ALA A 155 -17.16 -0.24 -1.82
N ASN A 156 -16.08 -0.99 -2.02
CA ASN A 156 -15.18 -0.89 -3.18
C ASN A 156 -14.82 0.57 -3.58
N VAL A 157 -14.53 1.40 -2.57
CA VAL A 157 -14.21 2.83 -2.70
C VAL A 157 -12.82 3.12 -2.13
N SER A 158 -12.25 4.27 -2.48
CA SER A 158 -10.98 4.72 -1.91
C SER A 158 -11.08 5.03 -0.41
N GLU A 159 -9.93 5.11 0.26
CA GLU A 159 -9.85 5.35 1.72
C GLU A 159 -10.53 6.65 2.15
N ALA A 160 -10.36 7.71 1.34
CA ALA A 160 -11.00 9.01 1.56
C ALA A 160 -12.53 8.94 1.37
N GLU A 161 -12.97 8.32 0.28
CA GLU A 161 -14.39 8.16 -0.05
C GLU A 161 -15.12 7.28 0.96
N PHE A 162 -14.45 6.27 1.54
CA PHE A 162 -15.01 5.44 2.59
C PHE A 162 -15.27 6.24 3.87
N CYS A 163 -14.31 7.07 4.31
CA CYS A 163 -14.48 7.94 5.45
C CYS A 163 -15.62 8.94 5.25
N ASP A 164 -15.74 9.50 4.04
CA ASP A 164 -16.84 10.40 3.68
C ASP A 164 -18.19 9.70 3.66
N LEU A 165 -18.28 8.51 3.05
CA LEU A 165 -19.52 7.72 3.01
C LEU A 165 -19.96 7.28 4.41
N LEU A 166 -19.03 6.79 5.23
CA LEU A 166 -19.30 6.35 6.59
C LEU A 166 -19.73 7.53 7.46
N TYR A 167 -19.06 8.67 7.32
CA TYR A 167 -19.39 9.87 8.07
C TYR A 167 -20.75 10.43 7.62
N ASN A 168 -21.02 10.54 6.31
CA ASN A 168 -22.28 11.09 5.79
C ASN A 168 -23.49 10.21 6.09
N ALA A 169 -23.34 8.88 6.04
CA ALA A 169 -24.40 7.93 6.39
C ALA A 169 -24.68 7.84 7.90
N SER A 170 -23.80 8.41 8.75
CA SER A 170 -23.92 8.33 10.21
C SER A 170 -24.86 9.38 10.81
N HIS A 171 -25.62 8.98 11.84
CA HIS A 171 -26.45 9.89 12.63
C HIS A 171 -25.58 10.80 13.54
N ASN A 172 -26.17 11.88 14.06
CA ASN A 172 -25.44 12.89 14.87
C ASN A 172 -24.69 12.31 16.08
N LYS A 173 -25.26 11.29 16.76
CA LYS A 173 -24.59 10.60 17.88
C LYS A 173 -23.36 9.81 17.42
N GLN A 174 -23.46 9.12 16.28
CA GLN A 174 -22.37 8.33 15.70
C GLN A 174 -21.26 9.22 15.15
N LYS A 175 -21.61 10.35 14.52
CA LYS A 175 -20.64 11.38 14.12
C LYS A 175 -19.87 11.94 15.31
N SER A 176 -20.54 12.19 16.43
CA SER A 176 -19.90 12.63 17.68
C SER A 176 -18.97 11.57 18.27
N TYR A 177 -19.37 10.30 18.20
CA TYR A 177 -18.54 9.17 18.62
C TYR A 177 -17.28 9.06 17.76
N LEU A 178 -17.41 9.13 16.43
CA LEU A 178 -16.28 9.06 15.49
C LEU A 178 -15.28 10.21 15.70
N ARG A 179 -15.77 11.43 15.97
CA ARG A 179 -14.91 12.58 16.31
C ARG A 179 -14.18 12.43 17.65
N HIS A 180 -14.77 11.73 18.60
CA HIS A 180 -14.19 11.51 19.93
C HIS A 180 -13.18 10.36 19.93
N GLU A 181 -13.48 9.25 19.25
CA GLU A 181 -12.63 8.05 19.20
C GLU A 181 -11.53 8.11 18.14
N PHE A 182 -11.74 8.85 17.04
CA PHE A 182 -10.78 8.97 15.93
C PHE A 182 -10.48 10.45 15.61
N PRO A 183 -9.93 11.21 16.56
CA PRO A 183 -9.75 12.65 16.43
C PRO A 183 -8.76 13.04 15.33
N THR A 184 -7.67 12.28 15.15
CA THR A 184 -6.62 12.63 14.17
C THR A 184 -7.02 12.26 12.76
N LEU A 185 -7.77 11.17 12.59
CA LEU A 185 -8.42 10.80 11.33
C LEU A 185 -9.46 11.84 10.91
N MET A 186 -10.36 12.21 11.82
CA MET A 186 -11.42 13.17 11.53
C MET A 186 -10.86 14.58 11.26
N GLN A 187 -9.75 14.96 11.89
CA GLN A 187 -9.04 16.21 11.63
C GLN A 187 -8.34 16.23 10.26
N HIS A 188 -7.78 15.09 9.82
CA HIS A 188 -7.12 14.97 8.52
C HIS A 188 -8.10 15.14 7.34
N TYR A 189 -9.30 14.58 7.47
CA TYR A 189 -10.36 14.66 6.44
C TYR A 189 -11.27 15.89 6.61
N GLN A 190 -10.97 16.78 7.56
CA GLN A 190 -11.80 17.93 7.93
C GLN A 190 -12.01 18.95 6.81
N GLU A 191 -11.11 19.00 5.82
CA GLU A 191 -11.22 19.87 4.64
C GLU A 191 -12.05 19.24 3.51
N GLN A 192 -12.25 17.92 3.51
CA GLN A 192 -13.02 17.18 2.49
C GLN A 192 -14.48 16.97 2.89
N PHE A 193 -14.78 16.94 4.19
CA PHE A 193 -16.15 16.95 4.65
C PHE A 193 -16.81 18.25 4.23
N GLN A 194 -17.77 18.16 3.31
CA GLN A 194 -18.62 19.29 2.95
C GLN A 194 -19.21 19.85 4.25
N VAL A 195 -18.72 21.03 4.65
CA VAL A 195 -19.24 21.77 5.80
C VAL A 195 -20.73 21.91 5.51
N TRP A 196 -21.57 21.26 6.33
CA TRP A 196 -22.99 21.57 6.32
C TRP A 196 -23.08 23.09 6.47
N PRO A 197 -23.78 23.81 5.58
CA PRO A 197 -23.83 25.26 5.68
C PRO A 197 -24.19 25.60 7.12
N GLN A 198 -23.38 26.44 7.77
CA GLN A 198 -23.80 27.02 9.03
C GLN A 198 -25.22 27.51 8.81
N PRO A 199 -26.20 27.15 9.66
CA PRO A 199 -27.55 27.64 9.50
C PRO A 199 -27.47 29.17 9.53
N LEU A 200 -27.56 29.81 8.37
CA LEU A 200 -27.57 31.27 8.23
C LEU A 200 -28.86 31.88 8.78
N GLN A 201 -29.77 31.06 9.32
CA GLN A 201 -30.91 31.51 10.08
C GLN A 201 -31.04 30.70 11.37
N CYS A 202 -30.54 31.28 12.46
CA CYS A 202 -31.22 31.13 13.73
C CYS A 202 -32.58 31.83 13.59
N CYS A 203 -33.67 31.08 13.53
CA CYS A 203 -34.99 31.69 13.71
C CYS A 203 -35.05 32.20 15.15
N GLU A 204 -35.24 33.51 15.34
CA GLU A 204 -35.64 34.00 16.66
C GLU A 204 -36.95 33.31 17.03
N MET A 205 -37.01 32.75 18.25
CA MET A 205 -38.27 32.29 18.81
C MET A 205 -39.23 33.48 18.83
N THR A 206 -40.22 33.49 17.93
CA THR A 206 -41.31 34.44 18.03
C THR A 206 -42.11 34.05 19.27
N ALA A 207 -42.02 34.90 20.31
CA ALA A 207 -42.80 34.71 21.52
C ALA A 207 -44.29 34.65 21.15
N TYR A 208 -44.95 33.57 21.57
CA TYR A 208 -46.38 33.40 21.41
C TYR A 208 -47.10 34.51 22.19
N SER A 209 -47.63 35.52 21.51
CA SER A 209 -48.56 36.44 22.16
C SER A 209 -49.94 35.75 22.16
N SER A 210 -50.30 35.17 23.30
CA SER A 210 -51.68 34.74 23.54
C SER A 210 -52.56 35.96 23.80
N ASN A 211 -52.79 36.79 22.78
CA ASN A 211 -53.88 37.75 22.83
C ASN A 211 -55.16 37.05 22.38
N VAL A 212 -55.78 36.40 23.36
CA VAL A 212 -57.18 35.99 23.32
C VAL A 212 -58.02 37.28 23.20
N ARG A 213 -58.38 37.67 21.98
CA ARG A 213 -59.57 38.49 21.60
C ARG A 213 -59.52 38.93 20.13
N SER A 214 -59.55 37.98 19.20
CA SER A 214 -60.17 38.20 17.88
C SER A 214 -60.43 36.84 17.22
N ALA A 215 -61.69 36.61 16.85
CA ALA A 215 -62.14 35.40 16.20
C ALA A 215 -61.84 35.46 14.69
N GLN A 216 -60.60 35.15 14.30
CA GLN A 216 -60.25 34.80 12.92
C GLN A 216 -59.23 33.65 12.95
N PRO A 217 -59.35 32.63 12.08
CA PRO A 217 -58.36 31.56 12.01
C PRO A 217 -57.04 32.17 11.55
N THR A 218 -56.04 32.17 12.43
CA THR A 218 -54.68 32.59 12.13
C THR A 218 -54.12 31.66 11.07
N VAL A 219 -54.09 32.13 9.82
CA VAL A 219 -53.35 31.46 8.75
C VAL A 219 -51.87 31.59 9.13
N ILE A 220 -51.26 30.46 9.46
CA ILE A 220 -49.83 30.38 9.73
C ILE A 220 -49.15 30.45 8.36
N GLU A 221 -48.60 31.61 8.03
CA GLU A 221 -47.70 31.78 6.89
C GLU A 221 -46.55 30.77 7.02
N PRO A 222 -46.30 29.92 6.01
CA PRO A 222 -45.25 28.92 6.08
C PRO A 222 -43.91 29.63 6.28
N THR A 223 -43.13 29.14 7.25
CA THR A 223 -41.80 29.67 7.49
C THR A 223 -40.97 29.57 6.20
N PRO A 224 -40.08 30.54 5.92
CA PRO A 224 -39.32 30.58 4.66
C PRO A 224 -38.54 29.29 4.39
N CYS A 225 -38.15 28.57 5.44
CA CYS A 225 -37.55 27.24 5.36
C CYS A 225 -38.50 26.18 4.79
N LEU A 226 -39.79 26.18 5.19
CA LEU A 226 -40.81 25.26 4.70
C LEU A 226 -41.13 25.54 3.22
N THR A 227 -41.21 26.82 2.84
CA THR A 227 -41.47 27.24 1.45
C THR A 227 -40.34 26.82 0.51
N THR A 228 -39.09 26.93 0.98
CA THR A 228 -37.90 26.49 0.23
C THR A 228 -37.86 24.97 0.08
N LEU A 229 -38.19 24.22 1.15
CA LEU A 229 -38.24 22.76 1.12
C LEU A 229 -39.32 22.23 0.17
N LEU A 230 -40.50 22.85 0.16
CA LEU A 230 -41.57 22.52 -0.78
C LEU A 230 -41.19 22.85 -2.23
N GLY A 231 -40.46 23.95 -2.48
CA GLY A 231 -39.93 24.29 -3.80
C GLY A 231 -38.94 23.26 -4.35
N VAL A 232 -38.03 22.77 -3.50
CA VAL A 232 -37.05 21.73 -3.88
C VAL A 232 -37.71 20.39 -4.17
N LEU A 233 -38.74 20.01 -3.39
CA LEU A 233 -39.51 18.80 -3.63
C LEU A 233 -40.30 18.88 -4.94
N ARG A 234 -40.84 20.05 -5.29
CA ARG A 234 -41.60 20.26 -6.53
C ARG A 234 -40.73 20.13 -7.78
N LEU A 235 -39.54 20.73 -7.77
CA LEU A 235 -38.55 20.61 -8.85
C LEU A 235 -38.04 19.17 -9.04
N ARG A 236 -37.92 18.39 -7.96
CA ARG A 236 -37.52 16.98 -8.04
C ARG A 236 -38.59 16.07 -8.63
N PHE A 237 -39.88 16.39 -8.43
CA PHE A 237 -40.99 15.61 -8.96
C PHE A 237 -41.38 15.98 -10.40
N GLU A 238 -41.15 17.22 -10.84
CA GLU A 238 -41.45 17.65 -12.23
C GLU A 238 -40.48 17.09 -13.28
N SER A 239 -39.24 16.72 -12.91
CA SER A 239 -38.28 16.12 -13.84
C SER A 239 -38.61 14.67 -14.25
N SER A 240 -39.64 14.03 -13.68
CA SER A 240 -39.97 12.62 -13.92
C SER A 240 -41.29 12.38 -14.67
N VAL A 241 -41.98 13.42 -15.16
CA VAL A 241 -43.33 13.30 -15.78
C VAL A 241 -43.46 14.09 -17.09
N LEU A 242 -42.45 14.03 -17.97
CA LEU A 242 -42.56 14.49 -19.37
C LEU A 242 -42.55 13.34 -20.38
N ILE A 243 -43.21 12.22 -20.04
CA ILE A 243 -43.66 11.22 -21.01
C ILE A 243 -45.15 10.97 -20.78
N LEU A 244 -45.99 11.88 -21.26
CA LEU A 244 -47.39 11.61 -21.54
C LEU A 244 -47.80 12.50 -22.72
N MET A 245 -47.87 11.88 -23.90
CA MET A 245 -48.39 12.48 -25.13
C MET A 245 -49.90 12.76 -25.01
N PRO A 246 -50.45 13.79 -25.69
CA PRO A 246 -51.89 13.97 -25.76
C PRO A 246 -52.51 13.22 -26.96
N ALA A 247 -53.64 12.58 -26.65
CA ALA A 247 -54.83 12.28 -27.46
C ALA A 247 -54.70 11.97 -28.97
N ASN A 248 -55.10 10.74 -29.31
CA ASN A 248 -55.45 10.21 -30.62
C ASN A 248 -56.18 11.19 -31.56
N GLU A 249 -55.54 11.55 -32.67
CA GLU A 249 -56.18 11.57 -33.99
C GLU A 249 -55.55 10.44 -34.81
N VAL A 250 -56.32 9.43 -35.17
CA VAL A 250 -55.88 8.42 -36.15
C VAL A 250 -55.91 9.09 -37.53
N GLN A 251 -54.85 9.85 -37.85
CA GLN A 251 -54.58 10.28 -39.21
C GLN A 251 -54.15 9.03 -39.99
N LEU A 252 -54.99 8.61 -40.94
CA LEU A 252 -54.60 7.63 -41.97
C LEU A 252 -53.27 8.08 -42.60
N PRO A 253 -52.35 7.14 -42.92
CA PRO A 253 -51.05 7.49 -43.49
C PRO A 253 -51.26 8.36 -44.73
N ARG A 254 -50.89 9.65 -44.63
CA ARG A 254 -51.02 10.60 -45.72
C ARG A 254 -49.95 10.24 -46.75
N ILE A 255 -50.38 9.57 -47.82
CA ILE A 255 -49.50 9.21 -48.93
C ILE A 255 -49.09 10.51 -49.62
N CYS A 256 -47.80 10.84 -49.54
CA CYS A 256 -47.17 11.99 -50.18
C CYS A 256 -46.36 11.52 -51.40
N PHE A 257 -46.26 12.38 -52.42
CA PHE A 257 -45.36 12.15 -53.56
C PHE A 257 -44.13 13.03 -53.36
N ASP A 258 -42.93 12.47 -53.51
CA ASP A 258 -41.70 13.27 -53.55
C ASP A 258 -41.50 13.94 -54.91
N ASP A 259 -40.51 14.84 -55.00
CA ASP A 259 -40.18 15.58 -56.23
C ASP A 259 -39.71 14.65 -57.37
N GLU A 260 -39.43 13.38 -57.07
CA GLU A 260 -39.13 12.32 -58.04
C GLU A 260 -40.34 11.40 -58.35
N TYR A 261 -41.56 11.83 -57.99
CA TYR A 261 -42.82 11.11 -58.19
C TYR A 261 -42.92 9.74 -57.49
N ARG A 262 -42.13 9.50 -56.44
CA ARG A 262 -42.19 8.28 -55.64
C ARG A 262 -43.21 8.43 -54.53
N VAL A 263 -43.98 7.36 -54.32
CA VAL A 263 -45.01 7.27 -53.29
C VAL A 263 -44.35 7.06 -51.93
N ARG A 264 -44.57 7.97 -50.98
CA ARG A 264 -44.05 7.89 -49.60
C ARG A 264 -45.18 8.04 -48.58
N VAL A 265 -45.02 7.38 -47.44
CA VAL A 265 -45.97 7.44 -46.32
C VAL A 265 -45.63 8.58 -45.33
N LEU A 266 -44.41 9.12 -45.43
CA LEU A 266 -43.90 10.24 -44.64
C LEU A 266 -43.50 11.38 -45.58
N GLU A 267 -43.71 12.63 -45.17
CA GLU A 267 -43.19 13.82 -45.88
C GLU A 267 -41.65 13.76 -45.96
N LEU A 268 -41.08 14.23 -47.08
CA LEU A 268 -39.64 14.12 -47.37
C LEU A 268 -38.77 14.72 -46.25
N GLU A 269 -39.12 15.90 -45.76
CA GLU A 269 -38.40 16.58 -44.68
C GLU A 269 -38.42 15.79 -43.36
N LYS A 270 -39.58 15.21 -43.01
CA LYS A 270 -39.72 14.36 -41.81
C LYS A 270 -38.91 13.08 -41.94
N PHE A 271 -38.87 12.50 -43.14
CA PHE A 271 -38.06 11.30 -43.42
C PHE A 271 -36.57 11.58 -43.30
N VAL A 272 -36.09 12.70 -43.87
CA VAL A 272 -34.68 13.14 -43.74
C VAL A 272 -34.33 13.35 -42.27
N HIS A 273 -35.18 14.03 -41.50
CA HIS A 273 -34.93 14.24 -40.08
C HIS A 273 -34.92 12.93 -39.28
N THR A 274 -35.80 11.96 -39.60
CA THR A 274 -35.74 10.64 -38.95
C THR A 274 -34.48 9.85 -39.31
N GLN A 275 -33.96 10.04 -40.53
CA GLN A 275 -32.71 9.39 -40.96
C GLN A 275 -31.48 10.04 -40.31
N GLU A 276 -31.48 11.36 -40.15
CA GLU A 276 -30.46 12.08 -39.38
C GLU A 276 -30.43 11.63 -37.92
N LEU A 277 -31.62 11.54 -37.28
CA LEU A 277 -31.74 11.03 -35.92
C LEU A 277 -31.23 9.58 -35.80
N GLU A 278 -31.55 8.72 -36.77
CA GLU A 278 -31.03 7.35 -36.81
C GLU A 278 -29.49 7.33 -36.87
N SER A 279 -28.90 8.19 -37.72
CA SER A 279 -27.44 8.35 -37.80
C SER A 279 -26.84 8.85 -36.48
N GLU A 280 -27.44 9.86 -35.83
CA GLU A 280 -26.98 10.38 -34.54
C GLU A 280 -27.08 9.35 -33.42
N CYS A 281 -28.18 8.58 -33.37
CA CYS A 281 -28.34 7.49 -32.42
C CYS A 281 -27.26 6.42 -32.61
N ASN A 282 -26.97 6.03 -33.86
CA ASN A 282 -25.91 5.05 -34.14
C ASN A 282 -24.52 5.57 -33.74
N GLN A 283 -24.23 6.85 -33.98
CA GLN A 283 -22.98 7.48 -33.51
C GLN A 283 -22.90 7.54 -31.98
N PHE A 284 -24.02 7.80 -31.30
CA PHE A 284 -24.07 7.80 -29.85
C PHE A 284 -23.77 6.40 -29.28
N VAL A 285 -24.37 5.35 -29.85
CA VAL A 285 -24.11 3.97 -29.45
C VAL A 285 -22.62 3.63 -29.62
N SER A 286 -22.02 3.95 -30.77
CA SER A 286 -20.59 3.72 -31.01
C SER A 286 -19.70 4.47 -30.01
N LYS A 287 -19.98 5.75 -29.72
CA LYS A 287 -19.24 6.50 -28.69
C LYS A 287 -19.38 5.89 -27.30
N MET A 288 -20.55 5.31 -26.99
CA MET A 288 -20.78 4.67 -25.71
C MET A 288 -20.03 3.34 -25.59
N GLU A 289 -19.89 2.59 -26.68
CA GLU A 289 -19.04 1.40 -26.75
C GLU A 289 -17.56 1.76 -26.54
N ASP A 290 -17.06 2.81 -27.20
CA ASP A 290 -15.69 3.30 -27.01
C ASP A 290 -15.43 3.77 -25.56
N PHE A 291 -16.41 4.48 -24.98
CA PHE A 291 -16.34 4.91 -23.58
C PHE A 291 -16.30 3.70 -22.64
N HIS A 292 -17.14 2.69 -22.86
CA HIS A 292 -17.14 1.47 -22.08
C HIS A 292 -15.79 0.73 -22.21
N GLY A 293 -15.22 0.67 -23.41
CA GLY A 293 -13.88 0.12 -23.65
C GLY A 293 -12.79 0.88 -22.89
N THR A 294 -12.87 2.20 -22.85
CA THR A 294 -11.91 3.05 -22.12
C THR A 294 -12.02 2.82 -20.61
N VAL A 295 -13.24 2.80 -20.05
CA VAL A 295 -13.46 2.53 -18.62
C VAL A 295 -12.96 1.14 -18.24
N LYS A 296 -13.21 0.14 -19.09
CA LYS A 296 -12.71 -1.22 -18.88
C LYS A 296 -11.18 -1.26 -18.82
N SER A 297 -10.50 -0.58 -19.76
CA SER A 297 -9.04 -0.50 -19.76
C SER A 297 -8.48 0.20 -18.51
N VAL A 298 -9.12 1.29 -18.06
CA VAL A 298 -8.70 1.97 -16.82
C VAL A 298 -8.88 1.07 -15.61
N LEU A 299 -9.98 0.33 -15.52
CA LEU A 299 -10.22 -0.63 -14.43
C LEU A 299 -9.16 -1.74 -14.41
N GLU A 300 -8.82 -2.30 -15.58
CA GLU A 300 -7.78 -3.32 -15.70
C GLU A 300 -6.40 -2.80 -15.24
N ILE A 301 -6.05 -1.57 -15.62
CA ILE A 301 -4.80 -0.92 -15.17
C ILE A 301 -4.83 -0.68 -13.66
N MET A 302 -5.94 -0.18 -13.11
CA MET A 302 -6.06 0.07 -11.67
C MET A 302 -5.91 -1.22 -10.87
N GLU A 303 -6.53 -2.32 -11.30
CA GLU A 303 -6.41 -3.62 -10.63
C GLU A 303 -4.97 -4.16 -10.70
N ALA A 304 -4.30 -4.02 -11.85
CA ALA A 304 -2.89 -4.40 -11.99
C ALA A 304 -1.97 -3.59 -11.07
N GLN A 305 -2.19 -2.27 -10.97
CA GLN A 305 -1.41 -1.39 -10.09
C GLN A 305 -1.68 -1.68 -8.61
N ALA A 306 -2.94 -1.93 -8.22
CA ALA A 306 -3.29 -2.31 -6.86
C ALA A 306 -2.53 -3.57 -6.42
N LYS A 307 -2.51 -4.61 -7.27
CA LYS A 307 -1.75 -5.86 -7.01
C LYS A 307 -0.25 -5.61 -6.85
N ARG A 308 0.34 -4.76 -7.70
CA ARG A 308 1.76 -4.39 -7.60
C ARG A 308 2.07 -3.65 -6.29
N ILE A 309 1.21 -2.69 -5.91
CA ILE A 309 1.38 -1.92 -4.67
C ILE A 309 1.28 -2.84 -3.44
N GLU A 310 0.33 -3.76 -3.42
CA GLU A 310 0.20 -4.72 -2.31
C GLU A 310 1.42 -5.63 -2.19
N LEU A 311 1.96 -6.12 -3.31
CA LEU A 311 3.16 -6.95 -3.34
C LEU A 311 4.38 -6.20 -2.80
N GLU A 312 4.61 -4.97 -3.25
CA GLU A 312 5.73 -4.15 -2.76
C GLU A 312 5.56 -3.75 -1.29
N LYS A 313 4.31 -3.51 -0.84
CA LYS A 313 4.01 -3.26 0.57
C LYS A 313 4.37 -4.48 1.43
N LEU A 314 4.05 -5.69 0.98
CA LEU A 314 4.40 -6.92 1.68
C LEU A 314 5.92 -7.11 1.75
N LYS A 315 6.64 -6.89 0.65
CA LYS A 315 8.11 -6.93 0.63
C LYS A 315 8.73 -5.95 1.62
N ALA A 316 8.26 -4.70 1.63
CA ALA A 316 8.75 -3.66 2.54
C ALA A 316 8.48 -4.01 4.02
N ILE A 317 7.32 -4.57 4.34
CA ILE A 317 7.00 -5.05 5.70
C ILE A 317 7.93 -6.20 6.10
N GLY A 318 8.19 -7.15 5.19
CA GLY A 318 9.12 -8.26 5.43
C GLY A 318 10.54 -7.78 5.76
N GLN A 319 11.08 -6.86 4.96
CA GLN A 319 12.39 -6.26 5.20
C GLN A 319 12.44 -5.51 6.54
N ARG A 320 11.40 -4.75 6.86
CA ARG A 320 11.28 -4.06 8.15
C ARG A 320 11.31 -5.04 9.33
N ASN A 321 10.50 -6.10 9.26
CA ASN A 321 10.46 -7.12 10.31
C ASN A 321 11.82 -7.81 10.49
N ARG A 322 12.56 -8.04 9.39
CA ARG A 322 13.91 -8.60 9.44
C ARG A 322 14.88 -7.68 10.20
N VAL A 323 14.84 -6.38 9.91
CA VAL A 323 15.68 -5.39 10.60
C VAL A 323 15.31 -5.27 12.08
N ASP A 324 14.01 -5.19 12.38
CA ASP A 324 13.52 -5.09 13.77
C ASP A 324 13.91 -6.34 14.58
N ASN A 325 13.75 -7.54 14.00
CA ASN A 325 14.19 -8.80 14.63
C ASN A 325 15.70 -8.87 14.81
N GLU A 326 16.49 -8.37 13.85
CA GLU A 326 17.95 -8.34 13.98
C GLU A 326 18.40 -7.40 15.10
N ILE A 327 17.78 -6.22 15.21
CA ILE A 327 18.03 -5.27 16.30
C ILE A 327 17.71 -5.91 17.66
N GLU A 328 16.58 -6.60 17.77
CA GLU A 328 16.19 -7.30 19.00
C GLU A 328 17.16 -8.44 19.34
N ASN A 329 17.58 -9.24 18.35
CA ASN A 329 18.57 -10.30 18.54
C ASN A 329 19.92 -9.76 19.02
N ARG A 330 20.42 -8.66 18.43
CA ARG A 330 21.65 -8.02 18.88
C ARG A 330 21.53 -7.54 20.33
N ASN A 331 20.39 -6.96 20.71
CA ASN A 331 20.13 -6.53 22.08
C ASN A 331 20.10 -7.71 23.07
N ARG A 332 19.46 -8.83 22.70
CA ARG A 332 19.46 -10.05 23.53
C ARG A 332 20.87 -10.62 23.70
N GLN A 333 21.65 -10.70 22.63
CA GLN A 333 23.03 -11.18 22.69
C GLN A 333 23.91 -10.28 23.57
N LYS A 334 23.77 -8.95 23.44
CA LYS A 334 24.49 -7.99 24.27
C LYS A 334 24.16 -8.19 25.76
N LEU A 335 22.88 -8.33 26.09
CA LEU A 335 22.44 -8.53 27.47
C LEU A 335 22.96 -9.85 28.05
N MET A 336 22.97 -10.93 27.25
CA MET A 336 23.55 -12.21 27.64
C MET A 336 25.06 -12.12 27.89
N LEU A 337 25.80 -11.42 27.03
CA LEU A 337 27.24 -11.19 27.21
C LEU A 337 27.53 -10.32 28.44
N GLU A 338 26.73 -9.30 28.73
CA GLU A 338 26.88 -8.46 29.92
C GLU A 338 26.72 -9.27 31.22
N VAL A 339 25.77 -10.21 31.25
CA VAL A 339 25.61 -11.14 32.39
C VAL A 339 26.84 -12.01 32.55
N LEU A 340 27.36 -12.58 31.46
CA LEU A 340 28.54 -13.45 31.49
C LEU A 340 29.80 -12.70 31.94
N ILE A 341 29.98 -11.46 31.47
CA ILE A 341 31.09 -10.59 31.91
C ILE A 341 31.00 -10.35 33.40
N LYS A 342 29.80 -10.03 33.91
CA LYS A 342 29.60 -9.80 35.35
C LYS A 342 29.91 -11.04 36.18
N GLU A 343 29.51 -12.23 35.71
CA GLU A 343 29.84 -13.50 36.36
C GLU A 343 31.35 -13.78 36.38
N LYS A 344 32.06 -13.51 35.27
CA LYS A 344 33.53 -13.67 35.23
C LYS A 344 34.26 -12.65 36.08
N GLN A 345 33.75 -11.42 36.17
CA GLN A 345 34.28 -10.40 37.07
C GLN A 345 34.15 -10.82 38.53
N THR A 346 33.01 -11.37 38.95
CA THR A 346 32.84 -11.82 40.34
C THR A 346 33.72 -13.03 40.66
N GLU A 347 33.91 -13.96 39.72
CA GLU A 347 34.88 -15.05 39.87
C GLU A 347 36.31 -14.53 40.03
N LEU A 348 36.70 -13.54 39.22
CA LEU A 348 38.03 -12.94 39.28
C LEU A 348 38.26 -12.22 40.61
N GLU A 349 37.29 -11.45 41.09
CA GLU A 349 37.36 -10.80 42.41
C GLU A 349 37.56 -11.83 43.54
N ARG A 350 36.85 -12.97 43.48
CA ARG A 350 37.04 -14.07 44.43
C ARG A 350 38.47 -14.62 44.39
N TYR A 351 39.01 -14.87 43.19
CA TYR A 351 40.38 -15.37 43.05
C TYR A 351 41.42 -14.35 43.52
N CYS A 352 41.24 -13.07 43.23
CA CYS A 352 42.12 -12.01 43.73
C CYS A 352 42.13 -11.96 45.26
N GLN A 353 40.97 -12.10 45.91
CA GLN A 353 40.90 -12.17 47.37
C GLN A 353 41.63 -13.40 47.94
N GLN A 354 41.45 -14.57 47.31
CA GLN A 354 42.15 -15.80 47.70
C GLN A 354 43.67 -15.66 47.55
N PHE A 355 44.12 -15.14 46.42
CA PHE A 355 45.54 -14.89 46.15
C PHE A 355 46.14 -13.94 47.19
N ASN A 356 45.50 -12.79 47.44
CA ASN A 356 45.97 -11.83 48.43
C ASN A 356 46.02 -12.42 49.85
N SER A 357 45.10 -13.33 50.18
CA SER A 357 45.14 -14.05 51.46
C SER A 357 46.32 -15.01 51.55
N LEU A 358 46.63 -15.73 50.47
CA LEU A 358 47.75 -16.67 50.42
C LEU A 358 49.10 -15.94 50.50
N VAL A 359 49.25 -14.82 49.78
CA VAL A 359 50.46 -13.98 49.83
C VAL A 359 50.73 -13.49 51.25
N LYS A 360 49.70 -13.07 51.99
CA LYS A 360 49.87 -12.67 53.40
C LYS A 360 50.37 -13.83 54.27
N ILE A 361 49.81 -15.02 54.08
CA ILE A 361 50.23 -16.21 54.83
C ILE A 361 51.67 -16.59 54.47
N GLU A 362 52.05 -16.50 53.19
CA GLU A 362 53.43 -16.71 52.73
C GLU A 362 54.39 -15.72 53.40
N ASP A 363 54.08 -14.43 53.40
CA ASP A 363 54.88 -13.41 54.08
C ASP A 363 55.02 -13.68 55.58
N GLU A 364 53.93 -14.07 56.25
CA GLU A 364 53.94 -14.45 57.67
C GLU A 364 54.83 -15.68 57.93
N GLN A 365 54.75 -16.68 57.06
CA GLN A 365 55.60 -17.87 57.13
C GLN A 365 57.07 -17.54 56.89
N GLN A 366 57.37 -16.68 55.91
CA GLN A 366 58.72 -16.24 55.58
C GLN A 366 59.35 -15.49 56.77
N GLN A 367 58.61 -14.57 57.38
CA GLN A 367 59.05 -13.86 58.58
C GLN A 367 59.27 -14.81 59.77
N LEU A 368 58.44 -15.84 59.91
CA LEU A 368 58.61 -16.85 60.96
C LEU A 368 59.90 -17.66 60.73
N ILE A 369 60.16 -18.08 59.49
CA ILE A 369 61.38 -18.79 59.10
C ILE A 369 62.62 -17.94 59.39
N GLU A 370 62.62 -16.67 59.02
CA GLU A 370 63.72 -15.75 59.32
C GLU A 370 63.98 -15.61 60.82
N LYS A 371 62.92 -15.51 61.64
CA LYS A 371 63.05 -15.46 63.11
C LYS A 371 63.63 -16.75 63.70
N LEU A 372 63.22 -17.90 63.18
CA LEU A 372 63.73 -19.19 63.64
C LEU A 372 65.19 -19.39 63.20
N GLY A 373 65.53 -19.05 61.95
CA GLY A 373 66.90 -19.14 61.44
C GLY A 373 67.89 -18.22 62.15
N ASN A 374 67.45 -17.01 62.54
CA ASN A 374 68.30 -16.08 63.31
C ASN A 374 68.50 -16.48 64.78
N ASN A 375 67.71 -17.43 65.30
CA ASN A 375 67.86 -17.94 66.67
C ASN A 375 68.74 -19.20 66.76
N GLU A 376 69.07 -19.84 65.63
CA GLU A 376 69.96 -21.02 65.56
C GLU A 376 71.43 -20.68 65.23
N ALA A 377 71.74 -19.40 65.01
CA ALA A 377 73.10 -18.84 64.92
C ALA A 377 73.44 -18.06 66.19
#